data_AF-A0AAX6BDM7-F1
#
_entry.id   AF-A0AAX6BDM7-F1
#
_cell.length_a   1.000
_cell.length_b   1.000
_cell.length_c   1.000
_cell.angle_alpha   90.00
_cell.angle_beta   90.00
_cell.angle_gamma   90.00
#
_symmetry.space_group_name_H-M   'P 1'
#
loop_
_entity.id
_entity.type
_entity.pdbx_description
1 polymer ?
#
loop_
_entity_poly.entity_id
_entity_poly.type
_entity_poly.pdbx_seq_one_letter_code
_entity_poly.pdbx_strand_id
1 'polypeptide(L)' 'MDKVEDKYANIDLNKIYEYADLPDKVSGRCDNCGSVKFKSSVGGGKFLRECTYCGMKKNI' A
#
# COMPACT_ATOMS: atom_id res chain seq x y z
N MET A 1 22.65 16.15 5.44
CA MET A 1 22.19 14.75 5.23
C MET A 1 20.71 14.75 5.59
N ASP A 2 19.91 15.30 4.70
CA ASP A 2 18.47 15.44 4.89
C ASP A 2 17.87 14.06 5.06
N LYS A 3 17.38 13.78 6.27
CA LYS A 3 16.64 12.56 6.57
C LYS A 3 15.32 12.68 5.81
N VAL A 4 15.33 12.27 4.54
CA VAL A 4 14.10 11.95 3.83
C VAL A 4 13.51 10.78 4.59
N GLU A 5 12.60 11.07 5.51
CA GLU A 5 11.83 10.04 6.20
C GLU A 5 11.19 9.17 5.10
N ASP A 6 11.67 7.95 4.96
CA ASP A 6 11.12 6.99 4.03
C ASP A 6 9.65 6.79 4.44
N LYS A 7 8.72 7.44 3.73
CA LYS A 7 7.27 7.32 3.93
C LYS A 7 6.77 5.87 3.91
N TYR A 8 7.61 4.97 3.38
CA TYR A 8 7.37 3.55 3.21
C TYR A 8 8.16 2.66 4.20
N ALA A 9 8.99 3.23 5.08
CA ALA A 9 9.77 2.47 6.07
C ALA A 9 8.95 2.05 7.30
N ASN A 10 7.82 2.73 7.57
CA ASN A 10 6.94 2.44 8.70
C ASN A 10 5.49 2.31 8.23
N ILE A 11 5.22 1.31 7.39
CA ILE A 11 3.86 1.02 6.93
C ILE A 11 3.14 0.19 8.00
N ASP A 12 2.07 0.74 8.54
CA ASP A 12 1.18 0.05 9.45
C ASP A 12 0.15 -0.77 8.66
N LEU A 13 0.25 -2.09 8.78
CA LEU A 13 -0.62 -3.06 8.09
C LEU A 13 -2.07 -3.02 8.59
N ASN A 14 -2.32 -2.42 9.76
CA ASN A 14 -3.68 -2.24 10.29
C ASN A 14 -4.37 -0.99 9.75
N LYS A 15 -3.63 -0.11 9.06
CA LYS A 15 -4.17 1.11 8.45
C LYS A 15 -4.46 0.89 6.97
N ILE A 16 -5.56 1.47 6.50
CA ILE A 16 -5.83 1.59 5.07
C ILE A 16 -5.25 2.92 4.59
N TYR A 17 -4.37 2.85 3.61
CA TYR A 17 -3.78 4.04 2.98
C TYR A 17 -4.56 4.41 1.73
N GLU A 18 -4.73 5.71 1.46
CA GLU A 18 -5.26 6.17 0.19
C GLU A 18 -4.10 6.37 -0.80
N TYR A 19 -4.30 5.94 -2.05
CA TYR A 19 -3.28 6.08 -3.10
C TYR A 19 -2.89 7.55 -3.36
N ALA A 20 -3.80 8.49 -3.08
CA ALA A 20 -3.53 9.92 -3.17
C ALA A 20 -2.48 10.41 -2.15
N ASP A 21 -2.51 9.86 -0.93
CA ASP A 21 -1.59 10.23 0.15
C ASP A 21 -0.28 9.43 0.08
N LEU A 22 -0.38 8.15 -0.27
CA LEU A 22 0.73 7.22 -0.35
C LEU A 22 0.66 6.44 -1.68
N PRO A 23 1.13 7.04 -2.79
CA PRO A 23 1.19 6.35 -4.08
C PRO A 23 2.10 5.11 -4.01
N ASP A 24 2.07 4.25 -5.02
CA ASP A 24 2.99 3.11 -5.06
C ASP A 24 4.43 3.61 -5.28
N LYS A 25 5.36 3.25 -4.39
CA LYS A 25 6.80 3.52 -4.56
C LYS A 25 7.32 2.84 -5.83
N VAL A 26 6.83 1.63 -6.09
CA VAL A 26 7.05 0.88 -7.32
C VAL A 26 5.73 0.29 -7.77
N SER A 27 5.22 0.74 -8.91
CA SER A 27 3.94 0.29 -9.45
C SER A 27 3.86 -1.24 -9.52
N GLY A 28 2.78 -1.81 -8.97
CA GLY A 28 2.57 -3.26 -8.97
C GLY A 28 3.40 -4.04 -7.95
N ARG A 29 4.08 -3.37 -7.01
CA ARG A 29 4.74 -3.99 -5.85
C ARG A 29 4.23 -3.42 -4.55
N CYS A 30 4.14 -4.27 -3.54
CA CYS A 30 3.71 -3.85 -2.22
C CYS A 30 4.80 -2.99 -1.61
N ASP A 31 4.45 -1.79 -1.13
CA ASP A 31 5.45 -0.88 -0.59
C ASP A 31 6.14 -1.40 0.67
N ASN A 32 5.46 -2.29 1.41
CA ASN A 32 5.98 -2.88 2.65
C ASN A 32 6.90 -4.09 2.40
N CYS A 33 6.48 -5.04 1.54
CA CYS A 33 7.18 -6.32 1.38
C CYS A 33 7.67 -6.62 -0.04
N GLY A 34 7.41 -5.73 -1.00
CA GLY A 34 7.81 -5.89 -2.41
C GLY A 34 7.07 -6.98 -3.18
N SER A 35 6.08 -7.63 -2.58
CA SER A 35 5.26 -8.67 -3.24
C SER A 35 4.42 -8.09 -4.38
N VAL A 36 4.23 -8.89 -5.42
CA VAL A 36 3.38 -8.57 -6.58
C VAL A 36 1.97 -9.18 -6.48
N LYS A 37 1.73 -10.00 -5.43
CA LYS A 37 0.44 -10.67 -5.24
C LYS A 37 -0.48 -9.82 -4.38
N PHE A 38 -1.59 -9.40 -4.99
CA PHE A 38 -2.62 -8.61 -4.33
C PHE A 38 -4.00 -9.23 -4.54
N LYS A 39 -4.82 -9.15 -3.50
CA LYS A 39 -6.25 -9.37 -3.56
C LYS A 39 -6.90 -8.00 -3.70
N SER A 40 -7.71 -7.83 -4.73
CA SER A 40 -8.47 -6.60 -4.90
C SER A 40 -9.93 -6.84 -4.56
N SER A 41 -10.57 -5.87 -3.92
CA SER A 41 -11.98 -5.91 -3.55
C SER A 41 -12.61 -4.56 -3.90
N VAL A 42 -13.76 -4.59 -4.56
CA VAL A 42 -14.48 -3.39 -4.97
C VAL A 42 -15.75 -3.30 -4.16
N GLY A 43 -15.94 -2.20 -3.44
CA GLY A 43 -17.11 -1.99 -2.59
C GLY A 43 -17.43 -0.51 -2.46
N GLY A 44 -18.70 -0.14 -2.67
CA GLY A 44 -19.15 1.25 -2.50
C GLY A 44 -18.45 2.27 -3.40
N GLY A 45 -17.96 1.86 -4.58
CA GLY A 45 -17.25 2.73 -5.53
C GLY A 45 -15.77 2.94 -5.23
N LYS A 46 -15.20 2.21 -4.27
CA LYS A 46 -13.77 2.26 -3.90
C LYS A 46 -13.07 0.94 -4.22
N PHE A 47 -11.82 1.02 -4.67
CA PHE A 47 -11.01 -0.15 -5.00
C PHE A 47 -9.99 -0.42 -3.89
N LEU A 48 -10.28 -1.39 -3.02
CA LEU A 48 -9.37 -1.80 -1.97
C LEU A 48 -8.41 -2.87 -2.50
N ARG A 49 -7.12 -2.55 -2.54
CA ARG A 49 -6.02 -3.48 -2.84
C ARG A 49 -5.36 -3.94 -1.56
N GLU A 50 -5.37 -5.23 -1.31
CA GLU A 50 -4.76 -5.88 -0.16
C GLU A 50 -3.58 -6.77 -0.62
N CYS A 51 -2.40 -6.60 -0.05
CA CYS A 51 -1.27 -7.49 -0.31
C CYS A 51 -1.52 -8.86 0.34
N THR A 52 -1.49 -9.94 -0.43
CA THR A 52 -1.75 -11.28 0.13
C THR A 52 -0.59 -11.83 0.96
N TYR A 53 0.58 -11.17 0.93
CA TYR A 53 1.76 -11.61 1.65
C TYR A 53 1.87 -10.96 3.04
N CYS A 54 1.66 -9.64 3.13
CA CYS A 54 1.76 -8.91 4.40
C CYS A 54 0.42 -8.34 4.91
N GLY A 55 -0.65 -8.37 4.11
CA GLY A 55 -1.95 -7.81 4.50
C GLY A 55 -2.08 -6.30 4.33
N MET A 56 -1.07 -5.61 3.76
CA MET A 56 -1.13 -4.16 3.53
C MET A 56 -2.32 -3.80 2.66
N LYS A 57 -3.16 -2.88 3.14
CA LYS A 57 -4.36 -2.40 2.44
C LYS A 57 -4.15 -0.99 1.92
N LYS A 58 -4.45 -0.80 0.64
CA LYS A 58 -4.42 0.49 -0.03
C LYS A 58 -5.69 0.68 -0.84
N ASN A 59 -6.37 1.80 -0.63
CA ASN A 59 -7.50 2.22 -1.44
C ASN A 59 -6.98 2.97 -2.67
N ILE A 60 -7.45 2.57 -3.85
CA ILE A 60 -7.08 3.12 -5.16
C ILE A 60 -8.30 3.73 -5.83
#